data_AF-A0A7S0N481-F1
#
_entry.id   AF-A0A7S0N481-F1
#
_cell.length_a   1.000
_cell.length_b   1.000
_cell.length_c   1.000
_cell.angle_alpha   90.00
_cell.angle_beta   90.00
_cell.angle_gamma   90.00
#
_symmetry.space_group_name_H-M   'P 1'
#
loop_
_entity.id
_entity.type
_entity.pdbx_description
1 polymer ?
#
loop_
_entity_poly.entity_id
_entity_poly.type
_entity_poly.pdbx_seq_one_letter_code
_entity_poly.pdbx_strand_id
1 'polypeptide(L)'
;MGCKPSHFEVLTALAFAHFAHVKVDVMVVEAGLGGVTDATNVFSASNLAASVITTIDEEHLEALGGSIRSIAQAKAGIMKSGCANIVGQQVLDDVSELLTCHANAVGATLLDAAEDISVFPVRTHVEGADVWQECDIIHWAPAGAPGLPEEETAALEHW
;
A
#
# COMPACT_ATOMS: atom_id res chain seq x y z
N MET A 1 -18.91 28.03 0.89
CA MET A 1 -18.90 28.10 -0.59
C MET A 1 -18.82 26.67 -1.07
N GLY A 2 -19.92 26.11 -1.60
CA GLY A 2 -19.97 24.72 -2.01
C GLY A 2 -19.29 24.55 -3.37
N CYS A 3 -18.06 24.03 -3.39
CA CYS A 3 -17.51 23.47 -4.62
C CYS A 3 -18.29 22.20 -4.97
N LYS A 4 -18.59 22.03 -6.25
CA LYS A 4 -19.13 20.75 -6.73
C LYS A 4 -18.00 19.72 -6.66
N PRO A 5 -18.27 18.49 -6.20
CA PRO A 5 -17.26 17.44 -6.23
C PRO A 5 -16.83 17.20 -7.67
N SER A 6 -15.53 16.95 -7.84
CA SER A 6 -14.94 16.46 -9.07
C SER A 6 -15.51 15.09 -9.43
N HIS A 7 -15.32 14.68 -10.69
CA HIS A 7 -15.75 13.36 -11.13
C HIS A 7 -15.10 12.24 -10.31
N PHE A 8 -13.81 12.39 -9.97
CA PHE A 8 -13.09 11.42 -9.15
C PHE A 8 -13.65 11.34 -7.74
N GLU A 9 -13.91 12.47 -7.07
CA GLU A 9 -14.52 12.49 -5.73
C GLU A 9 -15.91 11.81 -5.71
N VAL A 10 -16.72 12.01 -6.75
CA VAL A 10 -18.02 11.34 -6.88
C VAL A 10 -17.85 9.82 -7.03
N LEU A 11 -16.91 9.38 -7.88
CA LEU A 11 -16.65 7.94 -8.09
C LEU A 11 -16.07 7.27 -6.83
N THR A 12 -15.13 7.92 -6.15
CA THR A 12 -14.55 7.43 -4.90
C THR A 12 -15.64 7.26 -3.83
N ALA A 13 -16.51 8.26 -3.66
CA ALA A 13 -17.63 8.17 -2.74
C ALA A 13 -18.60 7.04 -3.09
N LEU A 14 -18.90 6.85 -4.38
CA LEU A 14 -19.75 5.77 -4.86
C LEU A 14 -19.13 4.40 -4.60
N ALA A 15 -17.82 4.24 -4.82
CA ALA A 15 -17.08 3.01 -4.56
C ALA A 15 -17.14 2.65 -3.07
N PHE A 16 -16.83 3.59 -2.17
CA PHE A 16 -16.90 3.35 -0.73
C PHE A 16 -18.33 3.01 -0.27
N ALA A 17 -19.34 3.70 -0.79
CA ALA A 17 -20.74 3.39 -0.51
C ALA A 17 -21.11 1.97 -0.99
N HIS A 18 -20.61 1.56 -2.16
CA HIS A 18 -20.84 0.23 -2.69
C HIS A 18 -20.18 -0.85 -1.83
N PHE A 19 -18.90 -0.68 -1.47
CA PHE A 19 -18.18 -1.62 -0.60
C PHE A 19 -18.83 -1.77 0.78
N ALA A 20 -19.31 -0.66 1.37
CA ALA A 20 -20.08 -0.69 2.60
C ALA A 20 -21.43 -1.42 2.43
N HIS A 21 -22.10 -1.25 1.28
CA HIS A 21 -23.36 -1.93 0.98
C HIS A 21 -23.20 -3.44 0.84
N VAL A 22 -22.17 -3.89 0.11
CA VAL A 22 -21.89 -5.33 -0.08
C VAL A 22 -21.19 -5.97 1.12
N LYS A 23 -20.72 -5.16 2.08
CA LYS A 23 -20.04 -5.59 3.31
C LYS A 23 -18.78 -6.42 3.04
N VAL A 24 -17.88 -5.87 2.23
CA VAL A 24 -16.56 -6.49 2.04
C VAL A 24 -15.79 -6.56 3.37
N ASP A 25 -15.03 -7.63 3.57
CA ASP A 25 -14.15 -7.76 4.74
C ASP A 25 -12.94 -6.82 4.63
N VAL A 26 -12.41 -6.66 3.42
CA VAL A 26 -11.25 -5.82 3.10
C VAL A 26 -11.50 -5.08 1.79
N MET A 27 -11.00 -3.85 1.71
CA MET A 27 -10.99 -3.04 0.51
C MET A 27 -9.55 -2.59 0.22
N VAL A 28 -9.09 -2.85 -1.00
CA VAL A 28 -7.83 -2.31 -1.50
C VAL A 28 -8.16 -1.06 -2.31
N VAL A 29 -7.57 0.07 -1.93
CA VAL A 29 -7.84 1.37 -2.54
C VAL A 29 -6.56 1.92 -3.13
N GLU A 30 -6.55 2.07 -4.45
CA GLU A 30 -5.50 2.77 -5.17
C GLU A 30 -5.76 4.29 -5.09
N ALA A 31 -4.73 5.05 -4.71
CA ALA A 31 -4.81 6.51 -4.74
C ALA A 31 -4.84 7.01 -6.19
N GLY A 32 -5.67 8.02 -6.49
CA GLY A 32 -5.79 8.55 -7.84
C GLY A 32 -4.58 9.39 -8.26
N LEU A 33 -4.18 10.36 -7.44
CA LEU A 33 -3.02 11.20 -7.68
C LEU A 33 -2.37 11.71 -6.38
N GLY A 34 -1.06 11.48 -6.26
CA GLY A 34 -0.29 11.88 -5.09
C GLY A 34 -0.67 11.03 -3.87
N GLY A 35 -1.45 11.59 -2.94
CA GLY A 35 -1.86 10.87 -1.73
C GLY A 35 -2.43 11.79 -0.65
N VAL A 36 -1.65 12.79 -0.21
CA VAL A 36 -2.03 13.71 0.88
C VAL A 36 -3.36 14.43 0.64
N THR A 37 -3.63 14.85 -0.59
CA THR A 37 -4.86 15.54 -1.00
C THR A 37 -5.76 14.67 -1.89
N ASP A 38 -5.47 13.37 -1.99
CA ASP A 38 -6.24 12.47 -2.83
C ASP A 38 -7.63 12.21 -2.23
N ALA A 39 -8.65 12.08 -3.06
CA ALA A 39 -10.03 11.85 -2.61
C ALA A 39 -10.18 10.53 -1.82
N THR A 40 -9.26 9.58 -2.00
CA THR A 40 -9.24 8.30 -1.29
C THR A 40 -8.66 8.39 0.12
N ASN A 41 -7.90 9.44 0.46
CA ASN A 41 -7.21 9.57 1.75
C ASN A 41 -8.13 10.09 2.87
N VAL A 42 -9.27 9.43 3.04
CA VAL A 42 -10.30 9.76 4.04
C VAL A 42 -10.27 8.84 5.25
N PHE A 43 -9.43 7.80 5.21
CA PHE A 43 -9.29 6.83 6.29
C PHE A 43 -8.43 7.38 7.43
N SER A 44 -8.87 7.08 8.64
CA SER A 44 -8.13 7.30 9.88
C SER A 44 -7.29 6.07 10.21
N ALA A 45 -6.33 6.22 11.12
CA ALA A 45 -5.51 5.07 11.56
C ALA A 45 -6.35 3.90 12.12
N SER A 46 -7.48 4.17 12.77
CA SER A 46 -8.30 3.13 13.40
C SER A 46 -9.10 2.27 12.42
N ASN A 47 -9.23 2.69 11.17
CA ASN A 47 -9.92 1.95 10.11
C ASN A 47 -9.05 1.72 8.87
N LEU A 48 -7.74 1.90 9.00
CA LEU A 48 -6.77 1.61 7.96
C LEU A 48 -5.86 0.46 8.44
N ALA A 49 -5.93 -0.69 7.76
CA ALA A 49 -5.08 -1.82 8.10
C ALA A 49 -3.61 -1.55 7.77
N ALA A 50 -3.36 -1.00 6.58
CA ALA A 50 -2.04 -0.59 6.12
C ALA A 50 -2.14 0.53 5.08
N SER A 51 -1.09 1.35 4.98
CA SER A 51 -0.84 2.18 3.80
C SER A 51 0.36 1.65 3.04
N VAL A 52 0.31 1.65 1.71
CA VAL A 52 1.39 1.13 0.86
C VAL A 52 1.83 2.21 -0.12
N ILE A 53 3.13 2.47 -0.16
CA ILE A 53 3.78 3.32 -1.15
C ILE A 53 4.71 2.44 -1.96
N THR A 54 4.38 2.21 -3.23
CA THR A 54 5.25 1.46 -4.15
C THR A 54 6.49 2.28 -4.51
N THR A 55 7.33 1.76 -5.42
CA THR A 55 8.44 2.53 -5.98
C THR A 55 7.94 3.87 -6.54
N ILE A 56 8.55 4.96 -6.11
CA ILE A 56 8.23 6.31 -6.56
C ILE A 56 9.10 6.63 -7.76
N ASP A 57 8.47 7.08 -8.83
CA ASP A 57 9.11 7.51 -10.06
C ASP A 57 8.55 8.88 -10.51
N GLU A 58 9.14 9.46 -11.55
CA GLU A 58 8.69 10.73 -12.13
C GLU A 58 7.37 10.56 -12.88
N GLU A 59 6.27 10.78 -12.18
CA GLU A 59 4.93 10.83 -12.73
C GLU A 59 4.22 12.14 -12.35
N HIS A 60 3.44 12.69 -13.29
CA HIS A 60 2.58 13.85 -13.02
C HIS A 60 3.28 15.05 -12.37
N LEU A 61 4.54 15.32 -12.75
CA LEU A 61 5.39 16.36 -12.16
C LEU A 61 4.66 17.72 -12.02
N GLU A 62 3.99 18.20 -13.07
CA GLU A 62 3.27 19.48 -13.03
C GLU A 62 2.18 19.53 -11.96
N ALA A 63 1.49 18.41 -11.73
CA ALA A 63 0.42 18.33 -10.74
C ALA A 63 0.95 18.15 -9.31
N LEU A 64 2.16 17.60 -9.17
CA LEU A 64 2.75 17.23 -7.88
C LEU A 64 3.95 18.10 -7.50
N GLY A 65 4.06 19.33 -8.02
CA GLY A 65 5.05 20.32 -7.55
C GLY A 65 6.39 20.32 -8.30
N GLY A 66 6.52 19.57 -9.38
CA GLY A 66 7.60 19.70 -10.37
C GLY A 66 8.88 18.95 -10.05
N SER A 67 8.89 18.07 -9.05
CA SER A 67 10.09 17.29 -8.68
C SER A 67 9.75 15.93 -8.12
N ILE A 68 10.68 14.98 -8.21
CA ILE A 68 10.55 13.67 -7.54
C ILE A 68 10.34 13.80 -6.02
N ARG A 69 10.98 14.80 -5.41
CA ARG A 69 10.85 15.09 -3.98
C ARG A 69 9.42 15.50 -3.62
N SER A 70 8.79 16.33 -4.45
CA SER A 70 7.42 16.80 -4.19
C SER A 70 6.38 15.70 -4.46
N ILE A 71 6.64 14.80 -5.43
CA ILE A 71 5.88 13.54 -5.59
C ILE A 71 6.00 12.68 -4.32
N ALA A 72 7.22 12.47 -3.82
CA ALA A 72 7.46 11.67 -2.62
C ALA A 72 6.75 12.26 -1.40
N GLN A 73 6.77 13.58 -1.22
CA GLN A 73 6.01 14.26 -0.15
C GLN A 73 4.50 14.06 -0.30
N ALA A 74 3.97 14.17 -1.51
CA ALA A 74 2.54 13.99 -1.75
C ALA A 74 2.11 12.55 -1.44
N LYS A 75 2.88 11.55 -1.86
CA LYS A 75 2.62 10.13 -1.58
C LYS A 75 2.79 9.80 -0.09
N ALA A 76 3.82 10.32 0.57
CA ALA A 76 4.06 10.09 1.99
C ALA A 76 2.88 10.49 2.89
N GLY A 77 2.05 11.45 2.46
CA GLY A 77 0.90 11.91 3.25
C GLY A 77 -0.25 10.91 3.39
N ILE A 78 -0.17 9.71 2.82
CA ILE A 78 -1.09 8.61 3.15
C ILE A 78 -0.68 7.89 4.44
N MET A 79 0.55 8.08 4.92
CA MET A 79 1.05 7.40 6.12
C MET A 79 0.26 7.81 7.35
N LYS A 80 -0.05 6.84 8.22
CA LYS A 80 -0.77 7.08 9.49
C LYS A 80 -0.03 6.38 10.63
N SER A 81 0.04 7.06 11.78
CA SER A 81 0.51 6.43 13.03
C SER A 81 -0.48 5.39 13.52
N GLY A 82 0.02 4.26 14.02
CA GLY A 82 -0.82 3.20 14.60
C GLY A 82 -1.31 2.14 13.61
N CYS A 83 -0.91 2.21 12.33
CA CYS A 83 -1.08 1.15 11.35
C CYS A 83 0.27 0.80 10.68
N ALA A 84 0.30 -0.27 9.90
CA ALA A 84 1.47 -0.60 9.09
C ALA A 84 1.63 0.41 7.95
N ASN A 85 2.83 0.93 7.74
CA ASN A 85 3.15 1.78 6.59
C ASN A 85 4.25 1.08 5.80
N ILE A 86 3.91 0.56 4.63
CA ILE A 86 4.78 -0.29 3.83
C ILE A 86 5.33 0.55 2.67
N VAL A 87 6.63 0.47 2.44
CA VAL A 87 7.28 1.09 1.28
C VAL A 87 7.90 0.01 0.42
N GLY A 88 7.71 0.10 -0.89
CA GLY A 88 8.48 -0.69 -1.85
C GLY A 88 9.91 -0.16 -1.97
N GLN A 89 10.76 -0.92 -2.63
CA GLN A 89 12.13 -0.51 -2.95
C GLN A 89 12.12 0.82 -3.73
N GLN A 90 12.87 1.80 -3.22
CA GLN A 90 13.05 3.08 -3.91
C GLN A 90 14.39 3.10 -4.64
N VAL A 91 14.41 3.77 -5.81
CA VAL A 91 15.62 3.85 -6.65
C VAL A 91 16.58 4.93 -6.16
N LEU A 92 16.04 6.00 -5.56
CA LEU A 92 16.80 7.17 -5.14
C LEU A 92 16.88 7.22 -3.61
N ASP A 93 18.08 7.30 -3.06
CA ASP A 93 18.32 7.39 -1.60
C ASP A 93 17.58 8.59 -0.99
N ASP A 94 17.60 9.75 -1.66
CA ASP A 94 16.88 10.96 -1.24
C ASP A 94 15.37 10.72 -1.04
N VAL A 95 14.76 9.80 -1.80
CA VAL A 95 13.35 9.43 -1.66
C VAL A 95 13.16 8.53 -0.44
N SER A 96 14.00 7.50 -0.28
CA SER A 96 14.00 6.62 0.90
C SER A 96 14.17 7.42 2.20
N GLU A 97 15.12 8.34 2.22
CA GLU A 97 15.37 9.22 3.36
C GLU A 97 14.16 10.11 3.65
N LEU A 98 13.52 10.66 2.62
CA LEU A 98 12.33 11.48 2.78
C LEU A 98 11.17 10.70 3.39
N LEU A 99 10.89 9.50 2.89
CA LEU A 99 9.83 8.63 3.40
C LEU A 99 10.11 8.26 4.87
N THR A 100 11.35 7.93 5.20
CA THR A 100 11.80 7.65 6.57
C THR A 100 11.63 8.86 7.49
N CYS A 101 12.07 10.04 7.06
CA CYS A 101 11.89 11.27 7.80
C CYS A 101 10.42 11.61 8.02
N HIS A 102 9.57 11.42 7.01
CA HIS A 102 8.13 11.66 7.12
C HIS A 102 7.48 10.68 8.10
N ALA A 103 7.78 9.38 7.98
CA ALA A 103 7.27 8.35 8.88
C ALA A 103 7.60 8.69 10.35
N ASN A 104 8.85 9.06 10.63
CA ASN A 104 9.28 9.50 11.95
C ASN A 104 8.52 10.76 12.42
N ALA A 105 8.31 11.73 11.54
CA ALA A 105 7.62 12.97 11.88
C ALA A 105 6.14 12.75 12.22
N VAL A 106 5.48 11.78 11.58
CA VAL A 106 4.08 11.43 11.87
C VAL A 106 3.93 10.32 12.91
N GLY A 107 5.04 9.77 13.43
CA GLY A 107 5.02 8.66 14.39
C GLY A 107 4.52 7.34 13.78
N ALA A 108 4.76 7.12 12.49
CA ALA A 108 4.44 5.91 11.77
C ALA A 108 5.60 4.90 11.83
N THR A 109 5.27 3.62 12.02
CA THR A 109 6.22 2.53 11.80
C THR A 109 6.28 2.25 10.30
N LEU A 110 7.49 2.38 9.73
CA LEU A 110 7.77 2.10 8.33
C LEU A 110 8.31 0.67 8.20
N LEU A 111 7.80 -0.06 7.21
CA LEU A 111 8.25 -1.39 6.82
C LEU A 111 8.76 -1.32 5.38
N ASP A 112 10.00 -1.73 5.14
CA ASP A 112 10.54 -1.87 3.80
C ASP A 112 10.17 -3.24 3.23
N ALA A 113 9.40 -3.27 2.16
CA ALA A 113 8.95 -4.52 1.54
C ALA A 113 10.09 -5.35 0.94
N ALA A 114 11.25 -4.77 0.65
CA ALA A 114 12.41 -5.52 0.17
C ALA A 114 13.22 -6.16 1.30
N GLU A 115 13.16 -5.60 2.52
CA GLU A 115 13.97 -6.05 3.66
C GLU A 115 13.16 -6.77 4.74
N ASP A 116 11.96 -6.28 5.05
CA ASP A 116 11.13 -6.74 6.16
C ASP A 116 10.11 -7.81 5.76
N ILE A 117 9.93 -8.03 4.45
CA ILE A 117 8.87 -8.87 3.92
C ILE A 117 9.48 -10.01 3.10
N SER A 118 9.11 -11.24 3.46
CA SER A 118 9.43 -12.43 2.68
C SER A 118 8.34 -12.69 1.66
N VAL A 119 8.73 -12.82 0.39
CA VAL A 119 7.84 -13.19 -0.71
C VAL A 119 8.07 -14.64 -1.09
N PHE A 120 6.99 -15.42 -1.05
CA PHE A 120 7.00 -16.83 -1.46
C PHE A 120 6.17 -16.97 -2.74
N PRO A 121 6.81 -17.28 -3.89
CA PRO A 121 6.08 -17.52 -5.12
C PRO A 121 5.33 -18.86 -5.00
N VAL A 122 4.00 -18.80 -5.13
CA VAL A 122 3.11 -19.97 -5.16
C VAL A 122 2.62 -20.16 -6.57
N ARG A 123 2.73 -21.41 -7.05
CA ARG A 123 2.24 -21.79 -8.37
C ARG A 123 1.33 -23.00 -8.25
N THR A 124 0.04 -22.77 -8.46
CA THR A 124 -0.99 -23.82 -8.37
C THR A 124 -1.54 -24.16 -9.76
N HIS A 125 -1.91 -25.42 -9.96
CA HIS A 125 -2.60 -25.87 -11.16
C HIS A 125 -4.10 -25.65 -10.99
N VAL A 126 -4.75 -24.96 -11.93
CA VAL A 126 -6.19 -24.72 -11.87
C VAL A 126 -6.93 -26.02 -12.19
N GLU A 127 -7.63 -26.59 -11.21
CA GLU A 127 -8.36 -27.84 -11.39
C GLU A 127 -9.38 -27.72 -12.54
N GLY A 128 -9.29 -28.62 -13.52
CA GLY A 128 -10.17 -28.61 -14.70
C GLY A 128 -9.73 -27.73 -15.87
N ALA A 129 -8.56 -27.09 -15.82
CA ALA A 129 -7.99 -26.35 -16.95
C ALA A 129 -6.47 -26.58 -17.05
N ASP A 130 -5.90 -26.59 -18.26
CA ASP A 130 -4.43 -26.69 -18.46
C ASP A 130 -3.79 -25.30 -18.29
N VAL A 131 -3.97 -24.71 -17.10
CA VAL A 131 -3.54 -23.35 -16.77
C VAL A 131 -3.01 -23.32 -15.35
N TRP A 132 -1.97 -22.52 -15.14
CA TRP A 132 -1.33 -22.32 -13.85
C TRP A 132 -1.66 -20.92 -13.32
N GLN A 133 -1.97 -20.82 -12.03
CA GLN A 133 -2.08 -19.55 -11.33
C GLN A 133 -0.81 -19.34 -10.51
N GLU A 134 -0.17 -18.19 -10.71
CA GLU A 134 0.98 -17.74 -9.92
C GLU A 134 0.52 -16.61 -9.00
N CYS A 135 0.82 -16.72 -7.71
CA CYS A 135 0.61 -15.65 -6.75
C CYS A 135 1.78 -15.59 -5.76
N ASP A 136 2.07 -14.38 -5.30
CA ASP A 136 3.08 -14.16 -4.26
C ASP A 136 2.39 -14.17 -2.89
N ILE A 137 2.85 -15.04 -1.98
CA ILE A 137 2.46 -14.97 -0.57
C ILE A 137 3.47 -14.12 0.17
N ILE A 138 2.95 -13.07 0.78
CA ILE A 138 3.71 -12.05 1.48
C ILE A 138 3.61 -12.35 2.97
N HIS A 139 4.74 -12.68 3.59
CA HIS A 139 4.83 -12.85 5.04
C HIS A 139 5.67 -11.73 5.65
N TRP A 140 5.11 -11.08 6.67
CA TRP A 140 5.82 -10.11 7.49
C TRP A 140 5.85 -10.61 8.95
N ALA A 141 7.04 -10.62 9.55
CA ALA A 141 7.23 -10.92 10.96
C ALA A 141 8.06 -9.80 11.60
N PRO A 142 7.61 -9.20 12.72
CA PRO A 142 8.41 -8.18 13.40
C PRO A 142 9.76 -8.74 13.85
N ALA A 143 10.79 -7.89 13.92
CA ALA A 143 12.13 -8.30 14.34
C ALA A 143 12.10 -9.06 15.68
N GLY A 144 12.55 -10.32 15.67
CA GLY A 144 12.55 -11.21 16.84
C GLY A 144 11.31 -12.09 16.99
N ALA A 145 10.32 -11.98 16.11
CA ALA A 145 9.26 -12.98 15.99
C ALA A 145 9.86 -14.28 15.42
N PRO A 146 9.38 -15.46 15.87
CA PRO A 146 9.73 -16.71 15.22
C PRO A 146 9.32 -16.61 13.74
N GLY A 147 10.18 -17.06 12.83
CA GLY A 147 9.81 -17.21 11.42
C GLY A 147 8.59 -18.15 11.29
N LEU A 148 7.97 -18.19 10.10
CA LEU A 148 6.90 -19.17 9.86
C LEU A 148 7.40 -20.56 10.24
N PRO A 149 6.63 -21.34 11.03
CA PRO A 149 6.91 -22.74 11.23
C PRO A 149 7.17 -23.44 9.88
N GLU A 150 8.12 -24.38 9.84
CA GLU A 150 8.42 -25.14 8.61
C GLU A 150 7.15 -25.77 8.00
N GLU A 151 6.19 -26.17 8.84
CA GLU A 151 4.91 -26.73 8.42
C GLU A 151 4.01 -25.72 7.69
N GLU A 152 4.00 -24.44 8.11
CA GLU A 152 3.25 -23.39 7.40
C GLU A 152 3.93 -23.02 6.09
N THR A 153 5.26 -23.00 6.08
CA THR A 153 6.06 -22.74 4.86
C THR A 153 5.84 -23.86 3.83
N ALA A 154 5.88 -25.12 4.26
CA ALA A 154 5.59 -26.28 3.42
C ALA A 154 4.14 -26.32 2.93
N ALA A 155 3.19 -25.83 3.74
CA ALA A 155 1.80 -25.71 3.32
C ALA A 155 1.69 -24.75 2.14
N LEU A 156 2.37 -23.59 2.14
CA LEU A 156 2.33 -22.62 1.04
C LEU A 156 2.85 -23.15 -0.30
N GLU A 157 3.80 -24.10 -0.27
CA GLU A 157 4.34 -24.74 -1.48
C GLU A 157 3.39 -25.79 -2.09
N HIS A 158 2.27 -26.13 -1.44
CA HIS A 158 1.40 -27.25 -1.81
C HIS A 158 -0.06 -26.84 -2.10
N TRP A 159 -0.35 -25.54 -2.23
CA TRP A 159 -1.66 -25.05 -2.72
C TRP A 159 -1.72 -25.03 -4.24
#